data_AF-A0A376F5K5-F1
#
_entry.id   AF-A0A376F5K5-F1
#
_cell.length_a   1.000
_cell.length_b   1.000
_cell.length_c   1.000
_cell.angle_alpha   90.00
_cell.angle_beta   90.00
_cell.angle_gamma   90.00
#
_symmetry.space_group_name_H-M   'P 1'
#
loop_
_entity.id
_entity.type
_entity.pdbx_description
1 polymer ?
#
loop_
_entity_poly.entity_id
_entity_poly.type
_entity_poly.pdbx_seq_one_letter_code
_entity_poly.pdbx_strand_id
1 'polypeptide(L)' 'MPSKMIGNLVMEQLKKLDKVAYIRFASVYRSFEDIKEFGEEIARLQD' A
#
# COMPACT_ATOMS: atom_id res chain seq x y z
N MET A 1 -3.34 3.47 -21.26
CA MET A 1 -3.87 3.18 -19.90
C MET A 1 -3.14 4.05 -18.89
N PRO A 2 -3.81 4.76 -17.98
CA PRO A 2 -3.14 5.61 -17.00
C PRO A 2 -2.38 4.77 -15.95
N SER A 3 -1.18 5.19 -15.55
CA SER A 3 -0.38 4.50 -14.53
C SER A 3 -1.12 4.36 -13.18
N LYS A 4 -2.00 5.33 -12.86
CA LYS A 4 -2.87 5.28 -11.68
C LYS A 4 -3.80 4.06 -11.66
N MET A 5 -4.30 3.64 -12.83
CA MET A 5 -5.15 2.46 -12.93
C MET A 5 -4.36 1.20 -12.59
N ILE A 6 -3.15 1.07 -13.13
CA ILE A 6 -2.27 -0.08 -12.88
C ILE A 6 -1.84 -0.11 -11.41
N GLY A 7 -1.42 1.04 -10.85
CA GLY A 7 -1.00 1.10 -9.45
C GLY A 7 -2.11 0.71 -8.46
N ASN A 8 -3.35 1.08 -8.76
CA ASN A 8 -4.50 0.65 -7.96
C ASN A 8 -4.73 -0.87 -8.06
N LEU A 9 -4.61 -1.46 -9.25
CA LEU A 9 -4.73 -2.91 -9.43
C LEU A 9 -3.62 -3.66 -8.69
N VAL A 10 -2.38 -3.17 -8.75
CA VAL A 10 -1.25 -3.77 -8.02
C VAL A 10 -1.48 -3.70 -6.50
N MET A 11 -1.92 -2.56 -5.96
CA MET A 11 -2.27 -2.41 -4.55
C MET A 11 -3.30 -3.46 -4.10
N GLU A 12 -4.38 -3.63 -4.86
CA GLU A 12 -5.45 -4.59 -4.54
C GLU A 12 -4.97 -6.04 -4.54
N GLN A 13 -4.10 -6.42 -5.49
CA GLN A 13 -3.57 -7.77 -5.55
C GLN A 13 -2.53 -8.02 -4.45
N LEU A 14 -1.61 -7.08 -4.23
CA LEU A 14 -0.58 -7.20 -3.19
C LEU A 14 -1.20 -7.29 -1.79
N LYS A 15 -2.26 -6.53 -1.50
CA LYS A 15 -2.94 -6.57 -0.19
C LYS A 15 -3.41 -7.98 0.19
N LYS A 16 -3.77 -8.80 -0.80
CA LYS A 16 -4.21 -10.19 -0.61
C LYS A 16 -3.07 -11.20 -0.64
N LEU A 17 -2.08 -10.95 -1.48
CA LEU A 17 -1.00 -11.89 -1.75
C LEU A 17 0.12 -11.80 -0.71
N ASP A 18 0.58 -10.58 -0.39
CA ASP A 18 1.72 -10.35 0.50
C ASP A 18 1.60 -8.95 1.14
N LYS A 19 1.32 -8.94 2.46
CA LYS A 19 1.16 -7.74 3.27
C LYS A 19 2.45 -6.89 3.33
N VAL A 20 3.63 -7.51 3.31
CA VAL A 20 4.92 -6.80 3.35
C VAL A 20 5.20 -6.13 2.01
N ALA A 21 4.94 -6.81 0.90
CA ALA A 21 5.06 -6.24 -0.44
C ALA A 21 4.05 -5.11 -0.66
N TYR A 22 2.81 -5.26 -0.19
CA TYR A 22 1.80 -4.20 -0.21
C TYR A 22 2.29 -2.94 0.50
N ILE A 23 2.81 -3.06 1.72
CA ILE A 23 3.29 -1.90 2.49
C ILE A 23 4.47 -1.18 1.81
N ARG A 24 5.42 -1.93 1.24
CA ARG A 24 6.54 -1.33 0.48
C ARG A 24 6.08 -0.62 -0.79
N PHE A 25 5.06 -1.15 -1.46
CA PHE A 25 4.51 -0.52 -2.65
C PHE A 25 3.69 0.73 -2.27
N ALA A 26 2.85 0.62 -1.24
CA ALA A 26 2.00 1.68 -0.76
C ALA A 26 2.80 2.89 -0.26
N SER A 27 3.97 2.68 0.39
CA SER A 27 4.80 3.79 0.89
C SER A 27 5.28 4.73 -0.20
N VAL A 28 5.59 4.20 -1.39
CA VAL A 28 6.00 5.00 -2.55
C VAL A 28 4.77 5.47 -3.33
N TYR A 29 3.79 4.60 -3.56
CA TYR A 29 2.64 4.91 -4.40
C TYR A 29 1.68 5.93 -3.80
N ARG A 30 1.54 5.95 -2.47
CA ARG A 30 0.72 6.93 -1.73
C ARG A 30 1.52 8.10 -1.16
N SER A 31 2.85 8.06 -1.24
CA SER A 31 3.75 9.07 -0.67
C SER A 31 3.38 9.45 0.76
N PHE A 32 3.38 8.48 1.68
CA PHE A 32 3.12 8.79 3.09
C PHE A 32 4.14 9.82 3.58
N GLU A 33 3.65 10.95 4.08
CA GLU A 33 4.50 12.06 4.53
C GLU A 33 4.96 11.84 5.98
N ASP A 34 4.20 11.07 6.77
CA ASP A 34 4.44 10.80 8.18
C ASP A 34 4.54 9.29 8.47
N ILE A 35 5.50 8.91 9.32
CA ILE A 35 5.64 7.56 9.86
C ILE A 35 4.40 7.12 10.64
N LYS A 36 3.61 8.06 11.19
CA LYS A 36 2.34 7.79 11.83
C LYS A 36 1.31 7.22 10.85
N GLU A 37 1.17 7.80 9.66
CA GLU A 37 0.25 7.29 8.62
C GLU A 37 0.65 5.87 8.17
N PHE A 38 1.95 5.64 8.10
CA PHE A 38 2.51 4.32 7.81
C PHE A 38 2.17 3.30 8.91
N GLY A 39 2.32 3.68 10.19
CA GLY A 39 1.96 2.84 11.33
C GLY A 39 0.46 2.51 11.38
N GLU A 40 -0.40 3.49 11.11
CA GLU A 40 -1.86 3.29 11.02
C GLU A 40 -2.24 2.31 9.90
N GLU A 41 -1.57 2.39 8.74
CA GLU A 41 -1.80 1.43 7.66
C GLU A 41 -1.34 0.01 8.03
N ILE A 42 -0.24 -0.15 8.76
CA ILE A 42 0.20 -1.46 9.27
C ILE A 42 -0.81 -2.02 10.27
N ALA A 43 -1.32 -1.20 11.19
CA ALA A 43 -2.33 -1.63 12.17
C ALA A 43 -3.59 -2.15 11.48
N ARG A 44 -4.07 -1.46 10.42
CA ARG A 44 -5.21 -1.90 9.60
C ARG A 44 -5.02 -3.25 8.89
N LEU A 45 -3.79 -3.74 8.76
CA LEU A 45 -3.48 -5.03 8.14
C LEU A 45 -3.29 -6.15 9.18
N GLN A 46 -3.22 -5.84 10.47
CA GLN A 46 -3.10 -6.82 11.55
C GLN A 46 -4.45 -7.34 12.04
N ASP A 47 -5.52 -6.61 11.77
CA ASP A 47 -6.92 -7.05 11.90
C ASP A 47 -7.36 -7.92 10.70
#